data_AF-A0A920BMK6-F1
#
_entry.id   AF-A0A920BMK6-F1
#
_cell.length_a   1.000
_cell.length_b   1.000
_cell.length_c   1.000
_cell.angle_alpha   90.00
_cell.angle_beta   90.00
_cell.angle_gamma   90.00
#
_symmetry.space_group_name_H-M   'P 1'
#
loop_
_entity.id
_entity.type
_entity.pdbx_description
1 polymer ?
#
loop_
_entity_poly.entity_id
_entity_poly.type
_entity_poly.pdbx_seq_one_letter_code
_entity_poly.pdbx_strand_id
1 'polypeptide(L)'
;MVLAQDQTVHLECNWKAVFDNFGELYHVEHIHPQHALIFDCPTSRVRLWKHGHTSVYIDGFTVNTRLPIPDEPTKLMKSQLLSLGMDPEEYRKSP
;
A
#
# COMPACT_ATOMS: atom_id res chain seq x y z
N MET A 1 -10.86 23.09 7.47
CA MET A 1 -9.76 22.10 7.35
C MET A 1 -8.67 22.53 8.31
N VAL A 2 -8.22 21.67 9.21
CA VAL A 2 -7.12 21.95 10.16
C VAL A 2 -5.92 21.14 9.72
N LEU A 3 -4.74 21.77 9.59
CA LEU A 3 -3.50 21.05 9.32
C LEU A 3 -3.18 20.16 10.53
N ALA A 4 -3.27 18.85 10.35
CA ALA A 4 -3.01 17.89 11.43
C ALA A 4 -1.50 17.59 11.57
N GLN A 5 -0.75 17.59 10.47
CA GLN A 5 0.67 17.28 10.45
C GLN A 5 1.35 17.81 9.18
N ASP A 6 2.61 18.20 9.30
CA ASP A 6 3.53 18.48 8.19
C ASP A 6 4.81 17.66 8.35
N GLN A 7 5.38 17.18 7.25
CA GLN A 7 6.66 16.47 7.24
C GLN A 7 7.54 16.98 6.11
N THR A 8 8.76 17.40 6.45
CA THR A 8 9.80 17.79 5.50
C THR A 8 11.01 16.88 5.68
N VAL A 9 11.51 16.30 4.59
CA VAL A 9 12.67 15.40 4.58
C VAL A 9 13.69 15.83 3.52
N HIS A 10 14.98 15.70 3.82
CA HIS A 10 16.06 15.90 2.85
C HIS A 10 16.58 14.56 2.36
N LEU A 11 16.74 14.43 1.04
CA LEU A 11 17.30 13.25 0.40
C LEU A 11 18.55 13.66 -0.39
N GLU A 12 19.69 13.02 -0.10
CA GLU A 12 20.96 13.23 -0.81
C GLU A 12 20.95 12.51 -2.18
N CYS A 13 19.99 12.85 -3.02
CA CYS A 13 19.85 12.28 -4.35
C CYS A 13 19.26 13.28 -5.35
N ASN A 14 19.33 12.93 -6.64
CA ASN A 14 18.67 13.74 -7.65
C ASN A 14 17.15 13.64 -7.50
N TRP A 15 16.44 14.76 -7.67
CA TRP A 15 14.97 14.81 -7.55
C TRP A 15 14.24 13.77 -8.41
N LYS A 16 14.83 13.36 -9.55
CA LYS A 16 14.25 12.32 -10.41
C LYS A 16 14.15 10.95 -9.74
N ALA A 17 15.02 10.64 -8.78
CA ALA A 17 14.96 9.37 -8.06
C ALA A 17 13.65 9.22 -7.27
N VAL A 18 13.11 10.33 -6.74
CA VAL A 18 11.82 10.34 -6.05
C VAL A 18 10.70 9.99 -7.05
N PHE A 19 10.67 10.66 -8.20
CA PHE A 19 9.65 10.40 -9.22
C PHE A 19 9.73 8.97 -9.78
N ASP A 20 10.93 8.46 -10.01
CA ASP A 20 11.15 7.09 -10.47
C ASP A 20 10.63 6.08 -9.44
N ASN A 21 11.04 6.22 -8.17
CA ASN A 21 10.62 5.33 -7.07
C ASN A 21 9.10 5.30 -6.88
N PHE A 22 8.40 6.44 -6.95
CA PHE A 22 6.94 6.47 -6.81
C PHE A 22 6.18 6.04 -8.08
N GLY A 23 6.88 5.95 -9.21
CA GLY A 23 6.32 5.48 -10.49
C GLY A 23 6.32 3.97 -10.67
N GLU A 24 6.96 3.23 -9.76
CA GLU A 24 7.12 1.77 -9.81
C GLU A 24 6.88 1.10 -8.45
N LEU A 25 6.81 -0.24 -8.45
CA LEU A 25 6.52 -1.04 -7.26
C LEU A 25 7.43 -2.28 -7.10
N TYR A 26 8.47 -2.44 -7.91
CA TYR A 26 9.34 -3.62 -7.87
C TYR A 26 10.16 -3.68 -6.58
N HIS A 27 10.53 -2.53 -6.01
CA HIS A 27 11.29 -2.48 -4.76
C HIS A 27 10.42 -2.80 -3.53
N VAL A 28 9.09 -2.65 -3.65
CA VAL A 28 8.19 -2.63 -2.50
C VAL A 28 8.25 -3.91 -1.68
N GLU A 29 8.27 -5.07 -2.34
CA GLU A 29 8.37 -6.37 -1.67
C GLU A 29 9.69 -6.56 -0.92
N HIS A 30 10.75 -5.83 -1.30
CA HIS A 30 12.10 -6.01 -0.77
C HIS A 30 12.43 -5.03 0.37
N ILE A 31 11.89 -3.80 0.33
CA ILE A 31 12.25 -2.74 1.29
C ILE A 31 11.08 -2.23 2.13
N HIS A 32 9.82 -2.57 1.79
CA HIS A 32 8.62 -2.16 2.52
C HIS A 32 7.83 -3.38 3.04
N PRO A 33 8.34 -4.10 4.06
CA PRO A 33 7.67 -5.30 4.58
C PRO A 33 6.24 -5.03 5.09
N GLN A 34 5.94 -3.80 5.51
CA GLN A 34 4.60 -3.42 5.94
C GLN A 34 3.58 -3.43 4.79
N HIS A 35 4.00 -3.13 3.55
CA HIS A 35 3.08 -3.04 2.41
C HIS A 35 2.43 -4.39 2.09
N ALA A 36 3.17 -5.49 2.28
CA ALA A 36 2.66 -6.84 2.02
C ALA A 36 1.41 -7.20 2.86
N LEU A 37 1.17 -6.48 3.96
CA LEU A 37 0.07 -6.72 4.89
C LEU A 37 -1.14 -5.80 4.68
N ILE A 38 -1.05 -4.84 3.74
CA ILE A 38 -2.10 -3.81 3.51
C ILE A 38 -2.40 -3.54 2.02
N PHE A 39 -1.50 -3.95 1.12
CA PHE A 39 -1.58 -3.69 -0.32
C PHE A 39 -1.21 -4.93 -1.13
N ASP A 40 -1.93 -5.15 -2.23
CA ASP A 40 -1.56 -6.13 -3.25
C ASP A 40 -0.76 -5.46 -4.38
N CYS A 41 0.54 -5.31 -4.16
CA CYS A 41 1.44 -4.69 -5.14
C CYS A 41 1.67 -5.55 -6.41
N PRO A 42 1.72 -6.89 -6.36
CA PRO A 42 1.88 -7.73 -7.56
C PRO A 42 0.85 -7.54 -8.66
N THR A 43 -0.40 -7.22 -8.30
CA THR A 43 -1.51 -7.05 -9.26
C THR A 43 -1.75 -5.58 -9.63
N SER A 44 -0.90 -4.69 -9.13
CA SER A 44 -0.95 -3.26 -9.39
C SER A 44 -0.93 -2.93 -10.88
N ARG A 45 -1.47 -1.76 -11.21
CA ARG A 45 -1.55 -1.28 -12.59
C ARG A 45 -0.94 0.10 -12.68
N VAL A 46 -0.01 0.25 -13.60
CA VAL A 46 0.54 1.55 -13.98
C VAL A 46 -0.15 2.00 -15.26
N ARG A 47 -0.71 3.20 -15.24
CA ARG A 47 -1.30 3.85 -16.40
C ARG A 47 -0.45 5.04 -16.81
N LEU A 48 -0.09 5.09 -18.09
CA LEU A 48 0.57 6.22 -18.72
C LEU A 48 -0.45 6.97 -19.57
N TRP A 49 -0.70 8.23 -19.24
CA TRP A 49 -1.66 9.06 -19.94
C TRP A 49 -0.99 9.85 -21.06
N LYS A 50 -1.77 10.21 -22.08
CA LYS A 50 -1.34 11.17 -23.10
C LYS A 50 -0.93 12.47 -22.40
N HIS A 51 0.17 13.07 -22.85
CA HIS A 51 0.78 14.28 -22.25
C HIS A 51 1.53 14.06 -20.92
N GLY A 52 1.90 12.81 -20.60
CA GLY A 52 2.96 12.53 -19.63
C GLY A 52 2.54 12.37 -18.16
N HIS A 53 1.24 12.33 -17.87
CA HIS A 53 0.78 11.97 -16.52
C HIS A 53 0.85 10.46 -16.31
N THR A 54 1.11 10.03 -15.07
CA THR A 54 1.11 8.62 -14.67
C THR A 54 0.13 8.40 -13.52
N SER A 55 -0.37 7.17 -13.38
CA SER A 55 -1.17 6.76 -12.23
C SER A 55 -0.81 5.34 -11.83
N VAL A 56 -0.65 5.11 -10.54
CA VAL A 56 -0.41 3.79 -9.95
C VAL A 56 -1.67 3.40 -9.19
N TYR A 57 -2.26 2.27 -9.58
CA TYR A 57 -3.43 1.69 -8.92
C TYR A 57 -3.01 0.44 -8.17
N ILE A 58 -3.32 0.40 -6.88
CA ILE A 58 -2.99 -0.71 -5.99
C ILE A 58 -4.22 -1.01 -5.16
N ASP A 59 -4.60 -2.28 -5.09
CA ASP A 59 -5.70 -2.70 -4.23
C ASP A 59 -5.23 -2.67 -2.78
N GLY A 60 -5.96 -1.91 -1.95
CA GLY A 60 -5.73 -1.80 -0.51
C GLY A 60 -6.69 -2.65 0.30
N PHE A 61 -6.52 -2.65 1.62
CA PHE A 61 -7.30 -3.48 2.55
C PHE A 61 -7.23 -4.98 2.24
N THR A 62 -6.12 -5.40 1.64
CA THR A 62 -5.84 -6.78 1.25
C THR A 62 -4.40 -7.13 1.61
N VAL A 63 -4.02 -8.38 1.41
CA VAL A 63 -2.63 -8.85 1.51
C VAL A 63 -2.05 -9.09 0.13
N ASN A 64 -0.73 -9.12 0.05
CA ASN A 64 -0.01 -9.48 -1.16
C ASN A 64 -0.42 -10.89 -1.65
N THR A 65 -0.88 -10.98 -2.89
CA THR A 65 -1.38 -12.23 -3.51
C THR A 65 -0.35 -13.34 -3.67
N ARG A 66 0.95 -13.02 -3.57
CA ARG A 66 2.04 -14.02 -3.57
C ARG A 66 2.28 -14.65 -2.20
N LEU A 67 1.63 -14.14 -1.15
CA LEU A 67 1.73 -14.66 0.21
C LEU A 67 0.44 -15.42 0.59
N PRO A 68 0.52 -16.37 1.53
CA PRO A 68 -0.67 -17.00 2.08
C PRO A 68 -1.62 -15.98 2.69
N ILE A 69 -2.93 -16.15 2.45
CA ILE A 69 -3.97 -15.38 3.15
C ILE A 69 -3.89 -15.74 4.64
N PRO A 70 -3.74 -14.76 5.54
CA PRO A 70 -3.59 -15.03 6.96
C PRO A 70 -4.90 -15.59 7.56
N ASP A 71 -4.79 -16.45 8.57
CA ASP A 71 -5.95 -17.01 9.27
C ASP A 71 -6.67 -15.99 10.16
N GLU A 72 -5.95 -14.95 10.59
CA GLU A 72 -6.44 -13.83 11.37
C GLU A 72 -6.13 -12.50 10.67
N PRO A 73 -6.90 -11.42 10.92
CA PRO A 73 -6.56 -10.11 10.38
C PRO A 73 -5.17 -9.66 10.83
N THR A 74 -4.41 -9.05 9.91
CA THR A 74 -3.13 -8.42 10.25
C THR A 74 -3.33 -7.28 11.25
N LYS A 75 -2.28 -6.86 11.96
CA LYS A 75 -2.36 -5.75 12.92
C LYS A 75 -3.01 -4.49 12.33
N LEU A 76 -2.67 -4.16 11.09
CA LEU A 76 -3.23 -2.99 10.39
C LEU A 76 -4.69 -3.23 9.98
N MET A 77 -5.01 -4.44 9.51
CA MET A 77 -6.40 -4.83 9.20
C MET A 77 -7.31 -4.78 10.45
N LYS A 78 -6.85 -5.23 11.63
CA LYS A 78 -7.63 -5.12 12.89
C LYS A 78 -8.03 -3.66 13.16
N SER A 79 -7.09 -2.72 13.03
CA SER A 79 -7.38 -1.29 13.20
C SER A 79 -8.36 -0.76 12.15
N GLN A 80 -8.26 -1.23 10.91
CA GLN A 80 -9.16 -0.84 9.82
C GLN A 80 -10.57 -1.38 10.04
N LEU A 81 -10.71 -2.65 10.43
CA LEU A 81 -12.00 -3.28 10.74
C LEU A 81 -12.73 -2.52 11.85
N LEU A 82 -12.05 -2.25 12.96
CA LEU A 82 -12.61 -1.46 14.07
C LEU A 82 -13.02 -0.05 13.63
N SER A 83 -12.22 0.61 12.79
CA SER A 83 -12.56 1.95 12.28
C SER A 83 -13.82 1.98 11.40
N LEU A 84 -14.17 0.85 10.81
CA LEU A 84 -15.36 0.65 9.99
C LEU A 84 -16.53 0.05 10.78
N GLY A 85 -16.38 -0.16 12.09
CA GLY A 85 -17.40 -0.75 12.95
C GLY A 85 -17.57 -2.27 12.78
N MET A 86 -16.57 -2.97 12.24
CA MET A 86 -16.56 -4.43 12.09
C MET A 86 -15.81 -5.10 13.25
N ASP A 87 -16.26 -6.30 13.64
CA ASP A 87 -15.58 -7.13 14.64
C ASP A 87 -14.45 -7.96 13.98
N PRO A 88 -13.17 -7.75 14.36
CA PRO A 88 -12.07 -8.56 13.86
C PRO A 88 -12.20 -10.06 14.11
N GLU A 89 -12.95 -10.49 15.13
CA GLU A 89 -13.15 -11.90 15.48
C GLU A 89 -14.09 -12.62 14.49
N GLU A 90 -14.87 -11.87 13.72
CA GLU A 90 -15.73 -12.40 12.66
C GLU A 90 -14.97 -12.67 11.36
N TYR A 91 -13.69 -12.31 11.28
CA TYR A 91 -12.87 -12.56 10.10
C TYR A 91 -12.81 -14.04 9.75
N ARG A 92 -13.10 -14.36 8.49
CA ARG A 92 -12.92 -15.69 7.92
C ARG A 92 -12.16 -15.53 6.61
N LYS A 93 -11.02 -16.21 6.48
CA LYS A 93 -10.31 -16.27 5.19
C LYS A 93 -11.24 -16.90 4.14
N SER A 94 -11.25 -16.33 2.93
CA SER A 94 -11.93 -16.95 1.79
C SER A 94 -11.27 -18.31 1.50
N PRO A 95 -12.06 -19.35 1.14
CA PRO A 95 -11.50 -20.59 0.61
C PRO A 95 -10.70 -20.37 -0.67
#